data_AF-A0A6L4SBB0-F1
#
_entry.id   AF-A0A6L4SBB0-F1
#
_cell.length_a   1.000
_cell.length_b   1.000
_cell.length_c   1.000
_cell.angle_alpha   90.00
_cell.angle_beta   90.00
_cell.angle_gamma   90.00
#
_symmetry.space_group_name_H-M   'P 1'
#
loop_
_entity.id
_entity.type
_entity.pdbx_description
1 polymer ?
#
loop_
_entity_poly.entity_id
_entity_poly.type
_entity_poly.pdbx_seq_one_letter_code
_entity_poly.pdbx_strand_id
1 'polypeptide(L)'
;GAALIQPALCVAETLIYRTGTSGVHAAQIREAFAEHAAIIEGIAVVRKHRREGFGSQIKAFCDSWAADHGAELILSIPTNEGARLLNEKAGYTVVPPDGYLTIKVFDAQGQPLHIPYADQRTQDRGTSMWAYKLVGQRTQHFEIGVLAAS
;
A
#
# COMPACT_ATOMS: atom_id res chain seq x y z
N GLY A 1 -16.50 13.31 4.78
CA GLY A 1 -16.23 11.85 4.77
C GLY A 1 -15.15 11.55 5.78
N ALA A 2 -14.67 10.31 5.85
CA ALA A 2 -13.59 9.91 6.75
C ALA A 2 -12.62 8.98 6.03
N ALA A 3 -11.38 8.91 6.51
CA ALA A 3 -10.39 7.93 6.08
C ALA A 3 -9.69 7.31 7.29
N LEU A 4 -9.24 6.08 7.13
CA LEU A 4 -8.28 5.44 8.02
C LEU A 4 -6.96 5.30 7.26
N ILE A 5 -5.95 6.02 7.72
CA ILE A 5 -4.57 5.98 7.23
C ILE A 5 -3.63 5.84 8.42
N GLN A 6 -2.60 5.01 8.27
CA GLN A 6 -1.60 4.75 9.31
C GLN A 6 -0.29 4.22 8.70
N PRO A 7 0.81 4.14 9.48
CA PRO A 7 1.98 3.38 9.05
C PRO A 7 1.62 1.94 8.69
N ALA A 8 2.26 1.38 7.66
CA ALA A 8 1.87 0.09 7.08
C ALA A 8 2.43 -1.13 7.85
N LEU A 9 2.48 -1.05 9.20
CA LEU A 9 3.00 -2.11 10.07
C LEU A 9 2.27 -3.45 9.90
N CYS A 10 0.96 -3.44 9.64
CA CYS A 10 0.20 -4.67 9.38
C CYS A 10 0.69 -5.43 8.14
N VAL A 11 1.18 -4.71 7.13
CA VAL A 11 1.79 -5.28 5.93
C VAL A 11 3.17 -5.85 6.25
N ALA A 12 3.95 -5.14 7.07
CA ALA A 12 5.24 -5.63 7.56
C ALA A 12 5.12 -6.97 8.27
N GLU A 13 4.18 -7.11 9.21
CA GLU A 13 3.97 -8.36 9.95
C GLU A 13 3.54 -9.50 9.01
N THR A 14 2.70 -9.21 8.03
CA THR A 14 2.29 -10.19 7.02
C THR A 14 3.49 -10.65 6.21
N LEU A 15 4.33 -9.71 5.74
CA LEU A 15 5.54 -10.01 4.99
C LEU A 15 6.50 -10.88 5.81
N ILE A 16 6.83 -10.46 7.03
CA ILE A 16 7.72 -11.16 7.96
C ILE A 16 7.25 -12.59 8.21
N TYR A 17 5.96 -12.76 8.50
CA TYR A 17 5.36 -14.07 8.72
C TYR A 17 5.47 -14.96 7.47
N ARG A 18 5.18 -14.42 6.28
CA ARG A 18 5.14 -15.17 5.03
C ARG A 18 6.54 -15.55 4.52
N THR A 19 7.54 -14.72 4.76
CA THR A 19 8.92 -14.98 4.33
C THR A 19 9.72 -15.75 5.38
N GLY A 20 9.19 -15.93 6.59
CA GLY A 20 9.93 -16.52 7.71
C GLY A 20 11.10 -15.65 8.18
N THR A 21 11.10 -14.36 7.85
CA THR A 21 12.18 -13.44 8.27
C THR A 21 12.14 -13.28 9.79
N SER A 22 13.30 -13.26 10.44
CA SER A 22 13.41 -13.17 11.90
C SER A 22 14.61 -12.34 12.34
N GLY A 23 14.74 -12.12 13.65
CA GLY A 23 15.85 -11.39 14.25
C GLY A 23 15.97 -9.95 13.74
N VAL A 24 17.20 -9.53 13.47
CA VAL A 24 17.53 -8.16 13.06
C VAL A 24 16.82 -7.75 11.77
N HIS A 25 16.75 -8.64 10.76
CA HIS A 25 16.06 -8.33 9.50
C HIS A 25 14.56 -8.09 9.71
N ALA A 26 13.91 -8.82 10.62
CA ALA A 26 12.50 -8.59 10.93
C ALA A 26 12.29 -7.25 11.67
N ALA A 27 13.24 -6.83 12.52
CA ALA A 27 13.20 -5.51 13.14
C ALA A 27 13.36 -4.40 12.10
N GLN A 28 14.32 -4.55 11.18
CA GLN A 28 14.55 -3.58 10.10
C GLN A 28 13.36 -3.47 9.14
N ILE A 29 12.68 -4.58 8.82
CA ILE A 29 11.45 -4.55 8.03
C ILE A 29 10.35 -3.75 8.76
N ARG A 30 10.16 -3.97 10.07
CA ARG A 30 9.17 -3.20 10.84
C ARG A 30 9.49 -1.71 10.84
N GLU A 31 10.75 -1.36 11.07
CA GLU A 31 11.23 0.02 11.06
C GLU A 31 10.98 0.69 9.70
N ALA A 32 11.39 0.04 8.59
CA ALA A 32 11.15 0.55 7.25
C ALA A 32 9.65 0.82 6.99
N PHE A 33 8.75 -0.09 7.39
CA PHE A 33 7.31 0.10 7.22
C PHE A 33 6.69 1.11 8.21
N ALA A 34 7.28 1.27 9.40
CA ALA A 34 6.82 2.25 10.38
C ALA A 34 7.15 3.68 9.93
N GLU A 35 8.33 3.88 9.37
CA GLU A 35 8.84 5.21 9.04
C GLU A 35 8.58 5.60 7.59
N HIS A 36 8.57 4.64 6.67
CA HIS A 36 8.61 4.94 5.23
C HIS A 36 7.45 4.35 4.42
N ALA A 37 6.48 3.70 5.06
CA ALA A 37 5.28 3.23 4.36
C ALA A 37 3.99 3.59 5.10
N ALA A 38 2.97 3.98 4.32
CA ALA A 38 1.63 4.23 4.81
C ALA A 38 0.64 3.27 4.16
N ILE A 39 -0.46 2.94 4.85
CA ILE A 39 -1.59 2.20 4.29
C ILE A 39 -2.90 2.95 4.52
N ILE A 40 -3.68 3.08 3.46
CA ILE A 40 -5.06 3.57 3.51
C ILE A 40 -5.99 2.36 3.51
N GLU A 41 -6.54 2.06 4.67
CA GLU A 41 -7.43 0.91 4.88
C GLU A 41 -8.85 1.17 4.37
N GLY A 42 -9.28 2.43 4.38
CA GLY A 42 -10.61 2.77 3.89
C GLY A 42 -10.86 4.26 3.77
N ILE A 43 -11.73 4.61 2.83
CA ILE A 43 -12.31 5.95 2.67
C ILE A 43 -13.83 5.80 2.61
N ALA A 44 -14.54 6.56 3.44
CA ALA A 44 -15.99 6.57 3.50
C ALA A 44 -16.56 7.95 3.20
N VAL A 45 -17.53 7.99 2.27
CA VAL A 45 -18.31 9.19 1.96
C VAL A 45 -19.79 8.86 2.11
N VAL A 46 -20.49 9.67 2.93
CA VAL A 46 -21.94 9.54 3.17
C VAL A 46 -22.68 9.62 1.84
N ARG A 47 -23.67 8.74 1.65
CA ARG A 47 -24.35 8.54 0.35
C ARG A 47 -24.86 9.84 -0.28
N LYS A 48 -25.45 10.73 0.53
CA LYS A 48 -26.01 12.01 0.09
C LYS A 48 -24.99 12.99 -0.52
N HIS A 49 -23.70 12.78 -0.25
CA HIS A 49 -22.60 13.63 -0.69
C HIS A 49 -21.67 12.95 -1.71
N ARG A 50 -22.11 11.83 -2.30
CA ARG A 50 -21.31 11.14 -3.32
C ARG A 50 -21.31 11.96 -4.62
N ARG A 51 -20.22 11.84 -5.38
CA ARG A 51 -19.97 12.56 -6.65
C ARG A 51 -19.76 14.08 -6.50
N GLU A 52 -19.71 14.61 -5.29
CA GLU A 52 -19.35 16.01 -4.99
C GLU A 52 -17.83 16.22 -4.82
N GLY A 53 -17.01 15.19 -5.08
CA GLY A 53 -15.54 15.29 -5.02
C GLY A 53 -14.91 15.04 -3.64
N PHE A 54 -15.69 14.85 -2.57
CA PHE A 54 -15.15 14.59 -1.23
C PHE A 54 -14.20 13.40 -1.13
N GLY A 55 -14.46 12.31 -1.88
CA GLY A 55 -13.55 11.16 -1.90
C GLY A 55 -12.15 11.54 -2.40
N SER A 56 -12.08 12.38 -3.45
CA SER A 56 -10.81 12.88 -3.98
C SER A 56 -10.11 13.82 -3.01
N GLN A 57 -10.85 14.72 -2.34
CA GLN A 57 -10.28 15.61 -1.32
C GLN A 57 -9.69 14.82 -0.14
N ILE A 58 -10.41 13.81 0.35
CA ILE A 58 -9.94 12.94 1.43
C ILE A 58 -8.70 12.15 0.98
N LYS A 59 -8.70 11.59 -0.24
CA LYS A 59 -7.54 10.87 -0.78
C LYS A 59 -6.31 11.78 -0.91
N ALA A 60 -6.49 13.02 -1.35
CA ALA A 60 -5.41 14.01 -1.42
C ALA A 60 -4.86 14.39 -0.03
N PHE A 61 -5.74 14.48 0.98
CA PHE A 61 -5.31 14.64 2.37
C PHE A 61 -4.46 13.45 2.83
N CYS A 62 -4.90 12.21 2.54
CA CYS A 62 -4.13 11.01 2.86
C CYS A 62 -2.75 11.00 2.18
N ASP A 63 -2.68 11.40 0.90
CA ASP A 63 -1.42 11.51 0.17
C ASP A 63 -0.48 12.55 0.81
N SER A 64 -1.03 13.69 1.26
CA SER A 64 -0.25 14.73 1.94
C SER A 64 0.24 14.26 3.31
N TRP A 65 -0.64 13.63 4.10
CA TRP A 65 -0.28 13.04 5.39
C TRP A 65 0.84 12.01 5.25
N ALA A 66 0.77 11.14 4.24
CA ALA A 66 1.80 10.13 4.01
C ALA A 66 3.15 10.78 3.64
N ALA A 67 3.13 11.84 2.82
CA ALA A 67 4.34 12.59 2.50
C ALA A 67 4.93 13.29 3.73
N ASP A 68 4.10 13.93 4.56
CA ASP A 68 4.53 14.59 5.80
C ASP A 68 5.07 13.58 6.84
N HIS A 69 4.54 12.35 6.85
CA HIS A 69 5.04 11.22 7.64
C HIS A 69 6.40 10.70 7.15
N GLY A 70 6.86 11.09 5.96
CA GLY A 70 8.09 10.58 5.35
C GLY A 70 7.92 9.26 4.61
N ALA A 71 6.69 8.90 4.25
CA ALA A 71 6.43 7.71 3.47
C ALA A 71 7.02 7.82 2.05
N GLU A 72 7.69 6.77 1.61
CA GLU A 72 8.11 6.53 0.23
C GLU A 72 7.08 5.70 -0.55
N LEU A 73 6.24 4.96 0.18
CA LEU A 73 5.25 4.04 -0.33
C LEU A 73 3.90 4.27 0.34
N ILE A 74 2.84 4.40 -0.45
CA ILE A 74 1.47 4.36 0.04
C ILE A 74 0.78 3.14 -0.54
N LEU A 75 0.24 2.30 0.33
CA LEU A 75 -0.59 1.14 0.01
C LEU A 75 -2.06 1.48 0.21
N SER A 76 -2.93 0.85 -0.56
CA SER A 76 -4.38 0.94 -0.37
C SER A 76 -5.04 -0.36 -0.82
N ILE A 77 -6.21 -0.64 -0.25
CA ILE A 77 -7.00 -1.82 -0.58
C ILE A 77 -8.37 -1.36 -1.10
N PRO A 78 -8.51 -1.03 -2.40
CA PRO A 78 -9.82 -0.80 -2.99
C PRO A 78 -10.70 -2.06 -2.92
N THR A 79 -11.88 -1.92 -2.30
CA THR A 79 -12.83 -3.03 -2.08
C THR A 79 -14.11 -2.93 -2.91
N ASN A 80 -14.19 -1.97 -3.83
CA ASN A 80 -15.28 -1.81 -4.78
C ASN A 80 -14.82 -0.92 -5.95
N GLU A 81 -15.65 -0.86 -6.99
CA GLU A 81 -15.37 -0.10 -8.21
C GLU A 81 -15.15 1.39 -7.95
N GLY A 82 -15.92 2.01 -7.05
CA GLY A 82 -15.74 3.41 -6.71
C GLY A 82 -14.39 3.69 -6.05
N ALA A 83 -13.92 2.77 -5.19
CA ALA A 83 -12.60 2.86 -4.55
C ALA A 83 -11.46 2.58 -5.54
N ARG A 84 -11.66 1.67 -6.50
CA ARG A 84 -10.72 1.42 -7.60
C ARG A 84 -10.50 2.69 -8.41
N LEU A 85 -11.58 3.25 -8.95
CA LEU A 85 -11.55 4.47 -9.76
C LEU A 85 -10.99 5.67 -8.99
N LEU A 86 -11.24 5.76 -7.68
CA LEU A 86 -10.65 6.80 -6.84
C LEU A 86 -9.12 6.68 -6.73
N ASN A 87 -8.61 5.45 -6.56
CA ASN A 87 -7.17 5.21 -6.52
C ASN A 87 -6.51 5.56 -7.87
N GLU A 88 -7.07 5.08 -8.99
CA GLU A 88 -6.57 5.37 -10.33
C GLU A 88 -6.55 6.87 -10.61
N LYS A 89 -7.65 7.57 -10.29
CA LYS A 89 -7.73 9.03 -10.44
C LYS A 89 -6.68 9.77 -9.60
N ALA A 90 -6.29 9.22 -8.45
CA ALA A 90 -5.26 9.78 -7.59
C ALA A 90 -3.82 9.40 -8.01
N GLY A 91 -3.66 8.69 -9.13
CA GLY A 91 -2.37 8.27 -9.67
C GLY A 91 -1.77 7.04 -8.99
N TYR A 92 -2.59 6.23 -8.32
CA TYR A 92 -2.15 4.93 -7.80
C TYR A 92 -2.17 3.90 -8.94
N THR A 93 -1.21 2.99 -8.93
CA THR A 93 -1.27 1.77 -9.72
C THR A 93 -2.16 0.78 -8.97
N VAL A 94 -3.29 0.41 -9.57
CA VAL A 94 -4.13 -0.68 -9.06
C VAL A 94 -3.63 -1.99 -9.66
N VAL A 95 -3.31 -2.95 -8.80
CA VAL A 95 -2.92 -4.30 -9.20
C VAL A 95 -4.14 -5.01 -9.78
N PRO A 96 -4.02 -5.64 -10.97
CA PRO A 96 -5.11 -6.42 -11.56
C PRO A 96 -5.65 -7.50 -10.61
N PRO A 97 -6.91 -7.94 -10.77
CA PRO A 97 -7.51 -9.01 -9.95
C PRO A 97 -6.69 -10.29 -9.83
N ASP A 98 -6.00 -10.66 -10.90
CA ASP A 98 -5.15 -11.83 -11.06
C ASP A 98 -3.65 -11.52 -10.84
N GLY A 99 -3.33 -10.26 -10.54
CA GLY A 99 -1.97 -9.80 -10.28
C GLY A 99 -1.54 -9.99 -8.82
N TYR A 100 -0.24 -10.12 -8.64
CA TYR A 100 0.41 -10.17 -7.33
C TYR A 100 1.20 -8.88 -7.12
N LEU A 101 1.01 -8.24 -5.95
CA LEU A 101 1.87 -7.16 -5.50
C LEU A 101 3.16 -7.76 -4.95
N THR A 102 4.29 -7.36 -5.50
CA THR A 102 5.60 -7.67 -4.92
C THR A 102 6.14 -6.45 -4.20
N ILE A 103 6.66 -6.67 -2.99
CA ILE A 103 7.35 -5.66 -2.20
C ILE A 103 8.69 -6.27 -1.80
N LYS A 104 9.79 -5.62 -2.19
CA LYS A 104 11.12 -5.93 -1.64
C LYS A 104 11.52 -4.81 -0.70
N VAL A 105 12.06 -5.18 0.45
CA VAL A 105 12.59 -4.25 1.45
C VAL A 105 14.11 -4.34 1.48
N PHE A 106 14.78 -3.21 1.50
CA PHE A 106 16.24 -3.11 1.54
C PHE A 106 16.74 -2.52 2.85
N ASP A 107 17.93 -2.94 3.28
CA ASP A 107 18.66 -2.25 4.34
C ASP A 107 19.36 -0.99 3.82
N ALA A 108 20.04 -0.28 4.72
CA ALA A 108 20.80 0.93 4.40
C ALA A 108 21.99 0.70 3.45
N GLN A 109 22.40 -0.56 3.23
CA GLN A 109 23.45 -0.94 2.27
C GLN A 109 22.85 -1.40 0.93
N GLY A 110 21.52 -1.36 0.77
CA GLY A 110 20.81 -1.80 -0.44
C GLY A 110 20.72 -3.32 -0.57
N GLN A 111 20.90 -4.09 0.50
CA GLN A 111 20.70 -5.54 0.49
C GLN A 111 19.26 -5.90 0.82
N PRO A 112 18.66 -6.89 0.12
CA PRO A 112 17.30 -7.32 0.39
C PRO A 112 17.19 -8.02 1.76
N LEU A 113 16.21 -7.61 2.56
CA LEU A 113 15.99 -8.11 3.93
C LEU A 113 15.20 -9.42 4.01
N HIS A 114 14.64 -9.87 2.89
CA HIS A 114 13.83 -11.08 2.82
C HIS A 114 13.90 -11.72 1.43
N ILE A 115 13.52 -13.00 1.35
CA ILE A 115 13.33 -13.70 0.08
C ILE A 115 12.15 -13.09 -0.70
N PRO A 116 12.12 -13.17 -2.05
CA PRO A 116 11.03 -12.61 -2.85
C PRO A 116 9.65 -13.07 -2.37
N TYR A 117 8.75 -12.10 -2.16
CA TYR A 117 7.37 -12.33 -1.75
C TYR A 117 6.41 -11.60 -2.70
N ALA A 118 5.32 -12.28 -3.04
CA ALA A 118 4.27 -11.77 -3.89
C ALA A 118 2.92 -12.02 -3.19
N ASP A 119 2.16 -10.95 -2.96
CA ASP A 119 0.87 -11.01 -2.28
C ASP A 119 -0.27 -10.81 -3.28
N GLN A 120 -1.18 -11.76 -3.32
CA GLN A 120 -2.43 -11.64 -4.06
C GLN A 120 -3.59 -11.45 -3.08
N ARG A 121 -4.55 -10.62 -3.47
CA ARG A 121 -5.81 -10.49 -2.75
C ARG A 121 -6.86 -11.40 -3.37
N THR A 122 -7.50 -12.23 -2.56
CA THR A 122 -8.61 -13.07 -3.02
C THR A 122 -9.85 -12.21 -3.24
N GLN A 123 -10.61 -12.55 -4.28
CA GLN A 123 -11.87 -11.87 -4.63
C GLN A 123 -13.11 -12.75 -4.34
N ASP A 124 -12.94 -13.77 -3.51
CA ASP A 124 -13.95 -14.77 -3.16
C ASP A 124 -15.19 -14.17 -2.47
N ARG A 125 -15.03 -13.02 -1.80
CA ARG A 125 -16.13 -12.28 -1.14
C ARG A 125 -16.39 -10.89 -1.70
N GLY A 126 -15.97 -10.65 -2.95
CA GLY A 126 -16.13 -9.38 -3.65
C GLY A 126 -14.79 -8.74 -4.03
N THR A 127 -14.84 -7.53 -4.58
CA THR A 127 -13.65 -6.82 -5.04
C THR A 127 -12.67 -6.60 -3.89
N SER A 128 -11.42 -7.03 -4.07
CA SER A 128 -10.30 -6.73 -3.19
C SER A 128 -9.05 -6.71 -4.05
N MET A 129 -8.40 -5.56 -4.18
CA MET A 129 -7.19 -5.41 -4.99
C MET A 129 -6.15 -4.64 -4.20
N TRP A 130 -4.88 -4.90 -4.45
CA TRP A 130 -3.83 -4.00 -4.02
C TRP A 130 -3.84 -2.76 -4.90
N ALA A 131 -3.57 -1.61 -4.29
CA ALA A 131 -3.18 -0.41 -5.00
C ALA A 131 -1.99 0.20 -4.29
N TYR A 132 -1.06 0.76 -5.07
CA TYR A 132 0.11 1.43 -4.50
C TYR A 132 0.43 2.72 -5.22
N LYS A 133 1.12 3.61 -4.52
CA LYS A 133 1.69 4.84 -5.06
C LYS A 133 3.05 5.07 -4.43
N LEU A 134 4.04 5.37 -5.26
CA LEU A 134 5.34 5.81 -4.80
C LEU A 134 5.30 7.31 -4.53
N VAL A 135 5.92 7.73 -3.43
CA VAL A 135 6.02 9.12 -3.01
C VAL A 135 7.42 9.61 -3.35
N GLY A 136 7.52 10.68 -4.14
CA GLY A 136 8.79 11.19 -4.63
C GLY A 136 9.38 10.41 -5.82
N GLN A 137 10.61 10.75 -6.20
CA GLN A 137 11.26 10.22 -7.41
C GLN A 137 12.16 9.01 -7.16
N ARG A 138 12.53 8.74 -5.90
CA ARG A 138 13.41 7.62 -5.52
C ARG A 138 12.93 7.01 -4.22
N THR A 139 12.78 5.70 -4.21
CA THR A 139 12.59 4.90 -2.99
C THR A 139 13.94 4.32 -2.59
N GLN A 140 14.27 4.39 -1.31
CA GLN A 140 15.48 3.82 -0.74
C GLN A 140 15.17 2.46 -0.09
N HIS A 141 13.99 2.36 0.52
CA HIS A 141 13.62 1.21 1.35
C HIS A 141 12.81 0.16 0.60
N PHE A 142 12.11 0.56 -0.47
CA PHE A 142 11.16 -0.31 -1.16
C PHE A 142 11.40 -0.40 -2.66
N GLU A 143 11.31 -1.60 -3.20
CA GLU A 143 11.05 -1.83 -4.63
C GLU A 143 9.67 -2.50 -4.77
N ILE A 144 8.83 -1.92 -5.62
CA ILE A 144 7.47 -2.41 -5.88
C ILE A 144 7.38 -2.92 -7.30
N GLY A 145 6.77 -4.08 -7.44
CA GLY A 145 6.47 -4.67 -8.75
C GLY A 145 5.10 -5.33 -8.77
N VAL A 146 4.63 -5.63 -9.97
CA VAL A 146 3.42 -6.41 -10.21
C VAL A 146 3.78 -7.62 -11.05
N LEU A 147 3.44 -8.81 -10.55
CA LEU A 147 3.52 -10.05 -11.34
C LEU A 147 2.12 -10.39 -11.84
N ALA A 148 1.99 -10.67 -13.14
CA ALA A 148 0.74 -11.19 -13.70
C ALA A 148 0.65 -12.70 -13.44
N ALA A 149 -0.54 -13.21 -13.16
CA ALA A 149 -0.80 -14.65 -13.30
C ALA A 149 -0.73 -15.00 -14.79
N SER A 150 0.17 -15.93 -15.14
CA SER A 150 0.26 -16.54 -16.47
C SER A 150 -0.86 -17.52 -16.73
#